data_AF-A0A350XNW2-F1
#
_entry.id   AF-A0A350XNW2-F1
#
_cell.length_a   1.000
_cell.length_b   1.000
_cell.length_c   1.000
_cell.angle_alpha   90.00
_cell.angle_beta   90.00
_cell.angle_gamma   90.00
#
_symmetry.space_group_name_H-M   'P 1'
#
loop_
_entity.id
_entity.type
_entity.pdbx_description
1 polymer ?
#
loop_
_entity_poly.entity_id
_entity_poly.type
_entity_poly.pdbx_seq_one_letter_code
_entity_poly.pdbx_strand_id
1 'polypeptide(L)'
;MPYRTIIEPFRIHSVQGIAFPTTEERQAALERAGYNLFGLHADEVIIDLLTDSGTGSMSAEQWAAMMVGDESYAGSRSFYRFADTVIRLTGLPEVIPVHQGRAAERILFSLVAGPGKVIPNNTHFD
;
A
#
# COMPACT_ATOMS: atom_id res chain seq x y z
N MET A 1 1.13 13.46 25.95
CA MET A 1 -0.11 13.99 25.37
C MET A 1 -1.23 13.02 25.72
N PRO A 2 -2.33 13.43 26.38
CA PRO A 2 -3.49 12.56 26.54
C PRO A 2 -4.06 12.22 25.16
N TYR A 3 -4.35 10.95 24.91
CA TYR A 3 -4.99 10.51 23.67
C TYR A 3 -6.42 11.07 23.59
N ARG A 4 -6.79 11.65 22.45
CA ARG A 4 -8.14 12.15 22.20
C ARG A 4 -8.81 11.24 21.18
N THR A 5 -9.83 10.50 21.62
CA THR A 5 -10.73 9.79 20.71
C THR A 5 -11.43 10.79 19.81
N ILE A 6 -11.42 10.53 18.50
CA ILE A 6 -12.11 11.32 17.49
C ILE A 6 -13.34 10.56 16.97
N ILE A 7 -14.22 11.26 16.27
CA ILE A 7 -15.23 10.63 15.43
C ILE A 7 -14.61 10.49 14.04
N GLU A 8 -14.52 9.28 13.53
CA GLU A 8 -13.99 9.02 12.20
C GLU A 8 -14.81 9.78 11.14
N PRO A 9 -14.17 10.54 10.24
CA PRO A 9 -14.87 11.32 9.22
C PRO A 9 -15.35 10.46 8.04
N PHE A 10 -15.76 9.23 8.31
CA PHE A 10 -16.28 8.26 7.35
C PHE A 10 -17.24 7.28 8.05
N ARG A 11 -17.99 6.51 7.27
CA ARG A 11 -18.81 5.40 7.77
C ARG A 11 -18.33 4.10 7.15
N ILE A 12 -18.50 3.00 7.86
CA ILE A 12 -18.22 1.65 7.33
C ILE A 12 -19.19 1.37 6.18
N HIS A 13 -18.64 1.07 4.99
CA HIS A 13 -19.42 0.71 3.80
C HIS A 13 -19.58 -0.80 3.65
N SER A 14 -18.50 -1.54 3.88
CA SER A 14 -18.44 -3.01 3.89
C SER A 14 -17.48 -3.50 4.97
N VAL A 15 -17.57 -4.78 5.32
CA VAL A 15 -16.69 -5.43 6.31
C VAL A 15 -16.11 -6.72 5.75
N GLN A 16 -14.91 -7.07 6.20
CA GLN A 16 -14.31 -8.38 5.99
C GLN A 16 -14.50 -9.22 7.26
N GLY A 17 -15.02 -10.44 7.12
CA GLY A 17 -15.08 -11.38 8.23
C GLY A 17 -13.68 -11.84 8.62
N ILE A 18 -13.41 -11.90 9.93
CA ILE A 18 -12.13 -12.39 10.49
C ILE A 18 -12.38 -13.61 11.37
N ALA A 19 -11.37 -14.47 11.47
CA ALA A 19 -11.38 -15.56 12.44
C ALA A 19 -11.00 -15.05 13.84
N PHE A 20 -11.39 -15.82 14.85
CA PHE A 20 -11.03 -15.57 16.25
C PHE A 20 -10.33 -16.82 16.80
N PRO A 21 -9.07 -17.08 16.40
CA PRO A 21 -8.35 -18.25 16.87
C PRO A 21 -8.20 -18.23 18.39
N THR A 22 -8.16 -19.40 19.01
CA THR A 22 -7.88 -19.52 20.45
C THR A 22 -6.43 -19.16 20.75
N THR A 23 -6.09 -19.04 22.03
CA THR A 23 -4.70 -18.83 22.44
C THR A 23 -3.82 -20.01 22.04
N GLU A 24 -4.33 -21.24 22.14
CA GLU A 24 -3.63 -22.47 21.79
C GLU A 24 -3.37 -22.54 20.29
N GLU A 25 -4.36 -22.18 19.46
CA GLU A 25 -4.20 -22.11 18.00
C GLU A 25 -3.15 -21.08 17.60
N ARG A 26 -3.17 -19.89 18.21
CA ARG A 26 -2.14 -18.86 17.96
C ARG A 26 -0.75 -19.32 18.40
N GLN A 27 -0.64 -20.02 19.53
CA GLN A 27 0.65 -20.56 20.01
C GLN A 27 1.21 -21.59 19.01
N ALA A 28 0.38 -22.52 18.55
CA ALA A 28 0.77 -23.51 17.55
C ALA A 28 1.17 -22.86 16.21
N ALA A 29 0.47 -21.81 15.79
CA ALA A 29 0.82 -21.04 14.59
C ALA A 29 2.17 -20.33 14.73
N LEU A 30 2.45 -19.72 15.89
CA LEU A 30 3.74 -19.09 16.18
C LEU A 30 4.89 -20.10 16.17
N GLU A 31 4.70 -21.27 16.79
CA GLU A 31 5.69 -22.35 16.77
C GLU A 31 5.94 -22.86 15.34
N ARG A 32 4.87 -23.09 14.56
CA ARG A 32 4.97 -23.49 13.15
C ARG A 32 5.72 -22.45 12.31
N ALA A 33 5.45 -21.17 12.54
CA ALA A 33 6.09 -20.07 11.83
C ALA A 33 7.55 -19.82 12.31
N GLY A 34 8.07 -20.61 13.25
CA GLY A 34 9.39 -20.40 13.82
C GLY A 34 9.52 -19.06 14.53
N TYR A 35 8.43 -18.58 15.13
CA TYR A 35 8.30 -17.26 15.77
C TYR A 35 8.59 -16.06 14.85
N ASN A 36 8.58 -16.27 13.53
CA ASN A 36 8.63 -15.20 12.54
C ASN A 36 7.22 -14.88 12.04
N LEU A 37 6.72 -13.67 12.32
CA LEU A 37 5.36 -13.26 11.97
C LEU A 37 5.08 -13.27 10.46
N PHE A 38 6.11 -13.13 9.62
CA PHE A 38 5.97 -13.28 8.16
C PHE A 38 5.55 -14.70 7.73
N GLY A 39 5.70 -15.70 8.61
CA GLY A 39 5.27 -17.07 8.37
C GLY A 39 3.85 -17.38 8.86
N LEU A 40 3.14 -16.42 9.46
CA LEU A 40 1.75 -16.59 9.86
C LEU A 40 0.82 -16.50 8.64
N HIS A 41 -0.27 -17.25 8.69
CA HIS A 41 -1.35 -17.07 7.73
C HIS A 41 -2.27 -15.93 8.19
N ALA A 42 -2.89 -15.23 7.24
CA ALA A 42 -3.71 -14.05 7.55
C ALA A 42 -4.93 -14.38 8.42
N ASP A 43 -5.50 -15.57 8.29
CA ASP A 43 -6.63 -16.05 9.10
C ASP A 43 -6.24 -16.41 10.54
N GLU A 44 -4.96 -16.43 10.87
CA GLU A 44 -4.45 -16.62 12.23
C GLU A 44 -4.22 -15.29 12.97
N VAL A 45 -4.39 -14.17 12.26
CA VAL A 45 -4.13 -12.82 12.74
C VAL A 45 -5.45 -12.05 12.86
N ILE A 46 -5.79 -11.64 14.09
CA ILE A 46 -7.04 -10.90 14.36
C ILE A 46 -6.91 -9.42 13.96
N ILE A 47 -5.76 -8.82 14.26
CA ILE A 47 -5.44 -7.43 13.93
C ILE A 47 -4.06 -7.44 13.29
N ASP A 48 -4.02 -7.25 11.97
CA ASP A 48 -2.77 -7.22 11.21
C ASP A 48 -2.22 -5.79 11.19
N LEU A 49 -1.10 -5.59 11.89
CA LEU A 49 -0.36 -4.33 11.95
C LEU A 49 1.04 -4.49 11.35
N LEU A 50 1.25 -5.50 10.49
CA LEU A 50 2.57 -5.79 9.91
C LEU A 50 3.06 -4.66 9.00
N THR A 51 2.16 -4.06 8.22
CA THR A 51 2.47 -2.96 7.30
C THR A 51 1.25 -2.12 6.97
N ASP A 52 1.48 -0.85 6.63
CA ASP A 52 0.50 0.06 6.03
C ASP A 52 0.53 0.02 4.48
N SER A 53 1.47 -0.72 3.88
CA SER A 53 1.66 -0.81 2.44
C SER A 53 0.61 -1.72 1.78
N GLY A 54 -0.36 -1.12 1.11
CA GLY A 54 -1.39 -1.84 0.34
C GLY A 54 -2.51 -2.45 1.18
N THR A 55 -2.54 -2.18 2.49
CA THR A 55 -3.55 -2.68 3.44
C THR A 55 -4.67 -1.66 3.72
N GLY A 56 -4.69 -0.53 3.02
CA GLY A 56 -5.70 0.51 3.16
C GLY A 56 -7.10 0.08 2.68
N SER A 57 -8.14 0.51 3.39
CA SER A 57 -9.53 0.35 2.94
C SER A 57 -9.90 1.42 1.91
N MET A 58 -10.38 1.00 0.74
CA MET A 58 -10.86 1.90 -0.32
C MET A 58 -12.28 2.41 -0.06
N SER A 59 -12.57 3.63 -0.52
CA SER A 59 -13.91 4.21 -0.50
C SER A 59 -14.85 3.57 -1.53
N ALA A 60 -16.15 3.81 -1.40
CA ALA A 60 -17.15 3.36 -2.37
C ALA A 60 -16.90 3.95 -3.77
N GLU A 61 -16.42 5.19 -3.86
CA GLU A 61 -16.06 5.86 -5.12
C GLU A 61 -14.85 5.22 -5.78
N GLN A 62 -13.86 4.76 -5.01
CA GLN A 62 -12.72 4.02 -5.53
C GLN A 62 -13.16 2.66 -6.09
N TRP A 63 -14.03 1.93 -5.39
CA TRP A 63 -14.64 0.71 -5.91
C TRP A 63 -15.45 0.94 -7.19
N ALA A 64 -16.25 2.00 -7.25
CA ALA A 64 -16.98 2.38 -8.47
C ALA A 64 -16.02 2.69 -9.63
N ALA A 65 -14.91 3.39 -9.35
CA ALA A 65 -13.89 3.70 -10.35
C ALA A 65 -13.19 2.46 -10.91
N MET A 66 -13.01 1.40 -10.09
CA MET A 66 -12.48 0.12 -10.58
C MET A 66 -13.43 -0.55 -11.57
N MET A 67 -14.74 -0.46 -11.38
CA MET A 67 -15.73 -1.08 -12.27
C MET A 67 -15.83 -0.42 -13.65
N VAL A 68 -15.30 0.80 -13.79
CA VAL A 68 -15.31 1.57 -15.05
C VAL A 68 -13.88 1.82 -15.57
N GLY A 69 -12.93 0.97 -15.18
CA GLY A 69 -11.55 1.04 -15.64
C GLY A 69 -11.44 0.95 -17.17
N ASP A 70 -10.64 1.85 -17.75
CA ASP A 70 -10.26 1.81 -19.16
C ASP A 70 -8.99 0.97 -19.36
N GLU A 71 -9.18 -0.27 -19.80
CA GLU A 71 -8.14 -1.29 -20.01
C GLU A 71 -7.41 -1.17 -21.37
N SER A 72 -7.52 -0.02 -22.03
CA SER A 72 -6.82 0.23 -23.30
C SER A 72 -5.31 0.22 -23.11
N TYR A 73 -4.59 -0.50 -23.98
CA TYR A 73 -3.13 -0.66 -23.92
C TYR A 73 -2.35 0.66 -24.04
N ALA A 74 -2.87 1.62 -24.82
CA ALA A 74 -2.30 2.94 -24.97
C ALA A 74 -3.41 4.00 -24.97
N GLY A 75 -3.14 5.15 -24.36
CA GLY A 75 -4.10 6.26 -24.32
C GLY A 75 -5.31 6.03 -23.39
N SER A 76 -5.17 5.20 -22.36
CA SER A 76 -6.24 4.95 -21.38
C SER A 76 -6.72 6.24 -20.72
N ARG A 77 -8.04 6.44 -20.65
CA ARG A 77 -8.65 7.57 -19.92
C ARG A 77 -8.34 7.52 -18.42
N SER A 78 -8.15 6.33 -17.86
CA SER A 78 -7.74 6.15 -16.46
C SER A 78 -6.36 6.76 -16.19
N PHE A 79 -5.42 6.61 -17.13
CA PHE A 79 -4.09 7.20 -17.02
C PHE A 79 -4.15 8.72 -17.00
N TYR A 80 -4.88 9.36 -17.93
CA TYR A 80 -4.96 10.82 -17.97
C TYR A 80 -5.57 11.40 -16.69
N ARG A 81 -6.65 10.79 -16.16
CA ARG A 81 -7.23 11.19 -14.87
C ARG A 81 -6.23 11.09 -13.71
N PHE A 82 -5.43 10.02 -13.70
CA PHE A 82 -4.37 9.81 -12.71
C PHE A 82 -3.26 10.86 -12.85
N ALA A 83 -2.72 11.04 -14.05
CA ALA A 83 -1.65 11.99 -14.34
C ALA A 83 -2.06 13.43 -13.99
N ASP A 84 -3.24 13.87 -14.43
CA ASP A 84 -3.77 15.21 -14.14
C ASP A 84 -3.86 15.47 -12.63
N THR A 85 -4.27 14.46 -11.85
CA THR A 85 -4.35 14.56 -10.40
C THR A 85 -2.96 14.66 -9.76
N VAL A 86 -2.01 13.82 -10.19
CA VAL A 86 -0.63 13.85 -9.69
C VAL A 86 0.04 15.18 -10.00
N ILE A 87 -0.08 15.67 -11.24
CA ILE A 87 0.45 16.97 -11.68
C ILE A 87 -0.14 18.09 -10.83
N ARG A 88 -1.48 18.11 -10.65
CA ARG A 88 -2.17 19.13 -9.84
C ARG A 88 -1.72 19.14 -8.38
N LEU A 89 -1.46 17.97 -7.78
CA LEU A 89 -1.07 17.86 -6.38
C LEU A 89 0.42 18.14 -6.15
N THR A 90 1.28 17.75 -7.08
CA THR A 90 2.75 17.79 -6.89
C THR A 90 3.43 18.94 -7.64
N GLY A 91 2.80 19.48 -8.70
CA GLY A 91 3.39 20.46 -9.60
C GLY A 91 4.46 19.90 -10.55
N LEU A 92 4.73 18.59 -10.51
CA LEU A 92 5.69 17.96 -11.43
C LEU A 92 5.08 17.85 -12.83
N PRO A 93 5.81 18.22 -13.90
CA PRO A 93 5.24 18.32 -15.24
C PRO A 93 5.01 16.96 -15.93
N GLU A 94 5.72 15.93 -15.50
CA GLU A 94 5.75 14.61 -16.15
C GLU A 94 5.46 13.51 -15.14
N VAL A 95 4.67 12.51 -15.57
CA VAL A 95 4.26 11.39 -14.72
C VAL A 95 4.46 10.07 -15.45
N ILE A 96 5.25 9.18 -14.86
CA ILE A 96 5.44 7.80 -15.33
C ILE A 96 4.83 6.87 -14.28
N PRO A 97 3.69 6.21 -14.57
CA PRO A 97 3.09 5.27 -13.64
C PRO A 97 3.93 3.99 -13.57
N VAL A 98 4.04 3.42 -12.38
CA VAL A 98 4.66 2.13 -12.11
C VAL A 98 3.74 1.32 -11.20
N HIS A 99 3.97 0.01 -11.08
CA HIS A 99 3.13 -0.83 -10.24
C HIS A 99 3.26 -0.52 -8.73
N GLN A 100 4.42 -0.06 -8.24
CA GLN A 100 4.64 0.40 -6.86
C GLN A 100 5.99 1.14 -6.69
N GLY A 101 6.27 1.64 -5.48
CA GLY A 101 7.46 2.46 -5.15
C GLY A 101 8.79 1.91 -5.67
N ARG A 102 9.13 0.64 -5.36
CA ARG A 102 10.43 0.04 -5.75
C ARG A 102 10.73 0.09 -7.25
N ALA A 103 9.70 0.08 -8.10
CA ALA A 103 9.89 0.17 -9.54
C ALA A 103 10.23 1.59 -9.99
N ALA A 104 9.64 2.61 -9.37
CA ALA A 104 10.01 4.00 -9.61
C ALA A 104 11.46 4.26 -9.16
N GLU A 105 11.85 3.74 -7.99
CA GLU A 105 13.22 3.84 -7.48
C GLU A 105 14.23 3.19 -8.44
N ARG A 106 13.91 1.98 -8.95
CA ARG A 106 14.78 1.30 -9.92
C ARG A 106 14.99 2.13 -11.18
N ILE A 107 13.91 2.69 -11.74
CA ILE A 107 14.01 3.56 -12.94
C ILE A 107 14.87 4.79 -12.61
N LEU A 108 14.57 5.49 -11.52
CA LEU A 108 15.29 6.69 -11.12
C LEU A 108 16.79 6.41 -10.90
N PHE A 109 17.13 5.41 -10.09
CA PHE A 109 18.52 5.10 -9.77
C PHE A 109 19.30 4.52 -10.94
N SER A 110 18.65 3.92 -11.94
CA SER A 110 19.33 3.55 -13.19
C SER A 110 19.90 4.77 -13.94
N LEU A 111 19.30 5.95 -13.73
CA LEU A 111 19.73 7.20 -14.35
C LEU A 111 20.69 7.98 -13.44
N VAL A 112 20.37 8.08 -12.15
CA VAL A 112 21.07 9.00 -11.23
C VAL A 112 22.15 8.33 -10.38
N ALA A 113 22.10 7.02 -10.14
CA ALA A 113 23.10 6.28 -9.36
C ALA A 113 24.24 5.72 -10.25
N GLY A 114 25.18 4.97 -9.67
CA GLY A 114 26.27 4.30 -10.38
C GLY A 114 27.64 4.37 -9.68
N PRO A 115 28.65 3.66 -10.20
CA PRO A 115 30.00 3.64 -9.62
C PRO A 115 30.57 5.04 -9.43
N GLY A 116 31.12 5.30 -8.25
CA GLY A 116 31.74 6.59 -7.89
C GLY A 116 30.76 7.71 -7.50
N LYS A 117 29.44 7.47 -7.57
CA LYS A 117 28.43 8.44 -7.10
C LYS A 117 28.10 8.21 -5.62
N VAL A 118 27.81 9.31 -4.92
CA VAL A 118 27.34 9.30 -3.53
C VAL A 118 25.94 9.90 -3.51
N ILE A 119 24.98 9.19 -2.91
CA ILE A 119 23.59 9.64 -2.77
C ILE A 119 23.33 9.91 -1.30
N PRO A 120 23.25 11.17 -0.85
CA PRO A 120 22.83 11.51 0.50
C PRO A 120 21.40 11.02 0.73
N ASN A 121 21.17 10.38 1.86
CA ASN A 121 19.88 9.80 2.19
C ASN A 121 19.59 9.90 3.69
N ASN A 122 18.34 10.15 4.04
CA ASN A 122 17.81 10.21 5.39
C ASN A 122 16.95 9.00 5.79
N THR A 123 16.77 7.99 4.92
CA THR A 123 16.45 6.55 5.16
C THR A 123 15.99 5.92 3.82
N HIS A 124 16.47 4.73 3.44
CA HIS A 124 15.86 3.97 2.33
C HIS A 124 14.66 3.16 2.84
N PHE A 125 13.62 3.09 2.02
CA PHE A 125 12.49 2.17 2.23
C PHE A 125 12.95 0.73 1.92
N ASP A 126 12.50 -0.24 2.71
CA ASP A 126 12.79 -1.69 2.58
C ASP A 126 11.72 -2.39 1.71
#